data_AF-A0A8J7BZ60-F1
#
_entry.id   AF-A0A8J7BZ60-F1
#
_cell.length_a   1.000
_cell.length_b   1.000
_cell.length_c   1.000
_cell.angle_alpha   90.00
_cell.angle_beta   90.00
_cell.angle_gamma   90.00
#
_symmetry.space_group_name_H-M   'P 1'
#
loop_
_entity.id
_entity.type
_entity.pdbx_description
1 polymer ?
#
loop_
_entity_poly.entity_id
_entity_poly.type
_entity_poly.pdbx_seq_one_letter_code
_entity_poly.pdbx_strand_id
1 'polypeptide(L)'
;MRYLIGIDDTDNLTSGGTGKLARQLSKEIAEQNLAQTIGITRHQLHLSPEIPYTSHNSSACIMVDTSQELVALTDYCREYLLLHSEEESDVGLCVAAWEQVSPTVQAFGQQAKEIVLTQEQAVRVATVSGIFLFGLTGTKQGIIGALAAVGLRKNGNDGRFIWVPGLYDLSGVHTKERTLPNS
;
A
#
# COMPACT_ATOMS: atom_id res chain seq x y z
N MET A 1 14.83 1.08 -10.21
CA MET A 1 13.54 1.66 -10.65
C MET A 1 12.60 1.69 -9.46
N ARG A 2 11.81 2.77 -9.32
CA ARG A 2 10.89 2.92 -8.18
C ARG A 2 9.55 2.23 -8.43
N TYR A 3 9.10 1.47 -7.46
CA TYR A 3 7.79 0.82 -7.46
C TYR A 3 7.02 1.13 -6.18
N LEU A 4 5.69 1.10 -6.30
CA LEU A 4 4.74 1.25 -5.21
C LEU A 4 3.97 -0.05 -5.05
N ILE A 5 3.88 -0.52 -3.81
CA ILE A 5 3.13 -1.71 -3.42
C ILE A 5 2.06 -1.25 -2.44
N GLY A 6 0.82 -1.14 -2.90
CA GLY A 6 -0.34 -0.86 -2.07
C GLY A 6 -0.93 -2.14 -1.51
N ILE A 7 -1.20 -2.15 -0.21
CA ILE A 7 -1.87 -3.25 0.47
C ILE A 7 -3.00 -2.71 1.35
N ASP A 8 -4.08 -3.47 1.45
CA ASP A 8 -5.19 -3.15 2.33
C ASP A 8 -5.93 -4.41 2.78
N ASP A 9 -6.67 -4.28 3.88
CA ASP A 9 -7.54 -5.30 4.45
C ASP A 9 -6.81 -6.63 4.68
N THR A 10 -5.78 -6.59 5.53
CA THR A 10 -4.91 -7.75 5.85
C THR A 10 -5.03 -8.22 7.29
N ASP A 11 -5.81 -7.48 8.08
CA ASP A 11 -5.95 -7.67 9.53
C ASP A 11 -7.38 -8.04 9.90
N ASN A 12 -7.55 -8.47 11.15
CA ASN A 12 -8.83 -8.56 11.83
C ASN A 12 -8.77 -7.71 13.12
N LEU A 13 -9.84 -7.74 13.91
CA LEU A 13 -9.93 -6.97 15.15
C LEU A 13 -8.85 -7.31 16.20
N THR A 14 -8.11 -8.42 16.02
CA THR A 14 -7.21 -8.99 17.05
C THR A 14 -5.74 -9.15 16.61
N SER A 15 -5.43 -9.17 15.31
CA SER A 15 -4.12 -9.61 14.77
C SER A 15 -3.03 -8.52 14.64
N GLY A 16 -3.44 -7.26 14.81
CA GLY A 16 -2.59 -6.09 14.60
C GLY A 16 -2.64 -5.62 13.15
N GLY A 17 -2.68 -4.30 12.95
CA GLY A 17 -3.19 -3.75 11.70
C GLY A 17 -2.29 -3.88 10.46
N THR A 18 -2.84 -3.61 9.28
CA THR A 18 -2.20 -3.66 7.95
C THR A 18 -0.80 -3.04 7.89
N GLY A 19 -0.54 -1.96 8.65
CA GLY A 19 0.79 -1.36 8.72
C GLY A 19 1.88 -2.24 9.35
N LYS A 20 1.52 -3.18 10.23
CA LYS A 20 2.45 -4.18 10.79
C LYS A 20 2.86 -5.17 9.72
N LEU A 21 1.91 -5.72 8.97
CA LEU A 21 2.18 -6.64 7.88
C LEU A 21 2.99 -5.97 6.76
N ALA A 22 2.70 -4.70 6.44
CA ALA A 22 3.50 -3.91 5.50
C ALA A 22 4.99 -3.86 5.87
N ARG A 23 5.31 -3.66 7.16
CA ARG A 23 6.68 -3.63 7.66
C ARG A 23 7.35 -5.01 7.58
N GLN A 24 6.61 -6.07 7.88
CA GLN A 24 7.12 -7.43 7.80
C GLN A 24 7.41 -7.82 6.34
N LEU A 25 6.45 -7.58 5.43
CA LEU A 25 6.63 -7.80 4.00
C LEU A 25 7.83 -7.00 3.44
N SER A 26 7.97 -5.73 3.82
CA SER A 26 9.10 -4.88 3.41
C SER A 26 10.46 -5.44 3.84
N LYS A 27 10.53 -6.03 5.04
CA LYS A 27 11.75 -6.70 5.53
C LYS A 27 12.06 -7.95 4.71
N GLU A 28 11.06 -8.76 4.44
CA GLU A 28 11.19 -10.03 3.71
C GLU A 28 11.58 -9.79 2.25
N ILE A 29 11.00 -8.78 1.58
CA ILE A 29 11.42 -8.33 0.24
C ILE A 29 12.92 -8.00 0.19
N ALA A 30 13.44 -7.36 1.24
CA ALA A 30 14.85 -7.01 1.33
C ALA A 30 15.73 -8.25 1.60
N GLU A 31 15.32 -9.15 2.49
CA GLU A 31 16.03 -10.40 2.81
C GLU A 31 16.13 -11.34 1.59
N GLN A 32 15.11 -11.35 0.73
CA GLN A 32 15.12 -12.09 -0.54
C GLN A 32 15.87 -11.36 -1.67
N ASN A 33 16.48 -10.20 -1.42
CA ASN A 33 17.16 -9.37 -2.42
C ASN A 33 16.26 -9.00 -3.62
N LEU A 34 14.95 -8.84 -3.39
CA LEU A 34 13.98 -8.48 -4.43
C LEU A 34 13.91 -6.97 -4.63
N ALA A 35 13.97 -6.18 -3.55
CA ALA A 35 14.00 -4.72 -3.63
C ALA A 35 14.54 -4.09 -2.35
N GLN A 36 15.05 -2.86 -2.46
CA GLN A 36 15.37 -2.02 -1.31
C GLN A 36 14.17 -1.16 -0.94
N THR A 37 13.72 -1.22 0.32
CA THR A 37 12.64 -0.35 0.78
C THR A 37 13.12 1.07 1.01
N ILE A 38 12.43 2.04 0.40
CA ILE A 38 12.67 3.48 0.59
C ILE A 38 11.85 4.02 1.76
N GLY A 39 10.60 3.57 1.90
CA GLY A 39 9.74 3.95 3.01
C GLY A 39 8.35 3.35 2.92
N ILE A 40 7.62 3.37 4.03
CA ILE A 40 6.26 2.85 4.12
C ILE A 40 5.35 3.93 4.67
N THR A 41 4.26 4.21 3.97
CA THR A 41 3.21 5.12 4.42
C THR A 41 1.93 4.39 4.77
N ARG A 42 1.19 4.93 5.73
CA ARG A 42 -0.20 4.58 6.00
C ARG A 42 -1.10 5.74 5.62
N HIS A 43 -2.21 5.43 4.97
CA HIS A 43 -3.19 6.38 4.47
C HIS A 43 -4.53 6.12 5.15
N GLN A 44 -5.05 7.11 5.87
CA GLN A 44 -6.39 7.03 6.45
C GLN A 44 -7.40 7.15 5.31
N LEU A 45 -8.37 6.28 5.15
CA LEU A 45 -9.42 6.38 4.12
C LEU A 45 -10.71 7.00 4.68
N HIS A 46 -11.74 7.12 3.86
CA HIS A 46 -13.03 7.71 4.22
C HIS A 46 -13.69 6.96 5.39
N LEU A 47 -14.12 7.67 6.43
CA LEU A 47 -14.85 7.08 7.54
C LEU A 47 -16.34 7.19 7.25
N SER A 48 -16.96 6.08 6.85
CA SER A 48 -18.39 5.97 6.59
C SER A 48 -18.98 4.77 7.30
N PRO A 49 -20.19 4.86 7.86
CA PRO A 49 -20.94 3.70 8.37
C PRO A 49 -21.21 2.61 7.33
N GLU A 50 -21.12 2.96 6.04
CA GLU A 50 -21.33 2.03 4.91
C GLU A 50 -20.10 1.16 4.60
N ILE A 51 -18.94 1.49 5.18
CA ILE A 51 -17.68 0.77 4.94
C ILE A 51 -17.38 -0.08 6.19
N PRO A 52 -17.36 -1.42 6.08
CA PRO A 52 -16.87 -2.26 7.15
C PRO A 52 -15.36 -2.04 7.31
N TYR A 53 -14.90 -1.87 8.54
CA TYR A 53 -13.47 -1.83 8.88
C TYR A 53 -13.26 -2.36 10.30
N THR A 54 -12.03 -2.74 10.62
CA THR A 54 -11.64 -3.26 11.93
C THR A 54 -11.53 -2.12 12.95
N SER A 55 -10.31 -1.65 13.22
CA SER A 55 -10.05 -0.49 14.09
C SER A 55 -9.99 0.82 13.30
N HIS A 56 -9.49 0.77 12.07
CA HIS A 56 -9.31 1.92 11.20
C HIS A 56 -9.57 1.51 9.76
N ASN A 57 -10.32 2.33 9.01
CA ASN A 57 -10.34 2.22 7.56
C ASN A 57 -9.06 2.85 6.99
N SER A 58 -7.97 2.09 6.88
CA SER A 58 -6.69 2.63 6.42
C SER A 58 -5.88 1.60 5.64
N SER A 59 -5.25 2.05 4.56
CA SER A 59 -4.37 1.23 3.73
C SER A 59 -2.90 1.61 3.89
N ALA A 60 -1.99 0.75 3.41
CA ALA A 60 -0.55 0.99 3.45
C ALA A 60 0.08 0.96 2.06
N CYS A 61 1.12 1.78 1.85
CA CYS A 61 1.93 1.76 0.63
C CYS A 61 3.41 1.60 0.99
N ILE A 62 4.06 0.60 0.41
CA ILE A 62 5.50 0.38 0.48
C ILE A 62 6.11 0.94 -0.81
N MET A 63 7.07 1.86 -0.68
CA MET A 63 7.84 2.37 -1.80
C MET A 63 9.21 1.70 -1.81
N VAL A 64 9.58 1.10 -2.93
CA VAL A 64 10.83 0.33 -3.08
C VAL A 64 11.62 0.78 -4.31
N ASP A 65 12.93 0.55 -4.29
CA ASP A 65 13.81 0.61 -5.46
C ASP A 65 14.29 -0.80 -5.82
N THR A 66 14.16 -1.17 -7.09
CA THR A 66 14.71 -2.44 -7.57
C THR A 66 15.13 -2.38 -9.04
N SER A 67 16.13 -3.17 -9.39
CA SER A 67 16.50 -3.50 -10.77
C SER A 67 15.90 -4.83 -11.24
N GLN A 68 15.18 -5.54 -10.37
CA GLN A 68 14.56 -6.83 -10.66
C GLN A 68 13.27 -6.67 -11.48
N GLU A 69 12.87 -7.75 -12.12
CA GLU A 69 11.59 -7.84 -12.85
C GLU A 69 10.39 -7.67 -11.91
N LEU A 70 9.42 -6.87 -12.35
CA LEU A 70 8.21 -6.57 -11.57
C LEU A 70 7.40 -7.84 -11.22
N VAL A 71 7.44 -8.84 -12.11
CA VAL A 71 6.75 -10.12 -11.93
C VAL A 71 7.22 -10.84 -10.66
N ALA A 72 8.54 -10.99 -10.47
CA ALA A 72 9.09 -11.69 -9.32
C ALA A 72 8.73 -10.98 -7.98
N LEU A 73 8.80 -9.65 -7.97
CA LEU A 73 8.39 -8.86 -6.80
C LEU A 73 6.89 -9.02 -6.51
N THR A 74 6.06 -8.99 -7.55
CA THR A 74 4.60 -9.11 -7.43
C THR A 74 4.18 -10.50 -6.94
N ASP A 75 4.76 -11.55 -7.53
CA ASP A 75 4.48 -12.94 -7.13
C ASP A 75 4.89 -13.19 -5.67
N TYR A 76 6.05 -12.69 -5.25
CA TYR A 76 6.49 -12.79 -3.86
C TYR A 76 5.54 -12.05 -2.90
N CYS A 77 5.14 -10.82 -3.22
CA CYS A 77 4.18 -10.07 -2.41
C CYS A 77 2.86 -10.83 -2.27
N ARG A 78 2.37 -11.42 -3.37
CA ARG A 78 1.15 -12.24 -3.37
C ARG A 78 1.28 -13.44 -2.44
N GLU A 79 2.33 -14.24 -2.60
CA GLU A 79 2.56 -15.44 -1.80
C GLU A 79 2.69 -15.11 -0.31
N TYR A 80 3.45 -14.06 0.00
CA TYR A 80 3.63 -13.61 1.37
C TYR A 80 2.31 -13.18 2.02
N LEU A 81 1.52 -12.37 1.33
CA LEU A 81 0.22 -11.90 1.84
C LEU A 81 -0.77 -13.04 2.01
N LEU A 82 -0.81 -14.01 1.10
CA LEU A 82 -1.68 -15.19 1.22
C LEU A 82 -1.33 -16.05 2.45
N LEU A 83 -0.05 -16.12 2.82
CA LEU A 83 0.41 -16.94 3.95
C LEU A 83 0.25 -16.24 5.31
N HIS A 84 0.32 -14.91 5.35
CA HIS A 84 0.46 -14.14 6.60
C HIS A 84 -0.70 -13.20 6.91
N SER A 85 -1.65 -12.99 6.00
CA SER A 85 -2.86 -12.24 6.31
C SER A 85 -3.83 -13.09 7.11
N GLU A 86 -4.75 -12.45 7.83
CA GLU A 86 -5.78 -13.18 8.56
C GLU A 86 -6.78 -13.85 7.62
N GLU A 87 -7.30 -15.00 8.03
CA GLU A 87 -8.16 -15.86 7.19
C GLU A 87 -9.43 -15.15 6.70
N GLU A 88 -10.00 -14.27 7.51
CA GLU A 88 -11.26 -13.56 7.22
C GLU A 88 -11.06 -12.24 6.48
N SER A 89 -9.83 -11.81 6.21
CA SER A 89 -9.56 -10.51 5.60
C SER A 89 -9.83 -10.48 4.10
N ASP A 90 -10.13 -9.29 3.56
CA ASP A 90 -10.43 -9.05 2.14
C ASP A 90 -9.22 -8.51 1.36
N VAL A 91 -8.08 -9.16 1.49
CA VAL A 91 -6.75 -8.64 1.11
C VAL A 91 -6.71 -8.12 -0.34
N GLY A 92 -6.34 -6.84 -0.47
CA GLY A 92 -6.03 -6.21 -1.74
C GLY A 92 -4.53 -6.01 -1.95
N LEU A 93 -4.05 -6.26 -3.17
CA LEU A 93 -2.68 -5.98 -3.59
C LEU A 93 -2.67 -5.16 -4.89
N CYS A 94 -1.98 -4.03 -4.85
CA CYS A 94 -1.72 -3.18 -6.02
C CYS A 94 -0.21 -2.99 -6.19
N VAL A 95 0.33 -3.21 -7.38
CA VAL A 95 1.76 -3.01 -7.68
C VAL A 95 1.91 -2.19 -8.94
N ALA A 96 2.63 -1.06 -8.83
CA ALA A 96 2.80 -0.11 -9.93
C ALA A 96 4.22 0.45 -10.00
N ALA A 97 4.76 0.62 -11.20
CA ALA A 97 5.94 1.46 -11.40
C ALA A 97 5.59 2.91 -11.07
N TRP A 98 6.53 3.66 -10.49
CA TRP A 98 6.31 5.06 -10.10
C TRP A 98 5.78 5.91 -11.26
N GLU A 99 6.32 5.74 -12.47
CA GLU A 99 5.91 6.50 -13.66
C GLU A 99 4.55 6.06 -14.25
N GLN A 100 4.08 4.87 -13.89
CA GLN A 100 2.82 4.34 -14.37
C GLN A 100 1.62 4.90 -13.59
N VAL A 101 1.84 5.45 -12.39
CA VAL A 101 0.78 5.99 -11.54
C VAL A 101 0.27 7.32 -12.10
N SER A 102 -0.75 7.21 -12.94
CA SER A 102 -1.38 8.33 -13.66
C SER A 102 -2.14 9.28 -12.73
N PRO A 103 -2.47 10.51 -13.21
CA PRO A 103 -3.35 11.43 -12.47
C PRO A 103 -4.71 10.80 -12.12
N THR A 104 -5.22 9.89 -12.94
CA THR A 104 -6.47 9.16 -12.66
C THR A 104 -6.36 8.28 -11.42
N VAL A 105 -5.22 7.59 -11.24
CA VAL A 105 -4.97 6.77 -10.04
C VAL A 105 -4.80 7.64 -8.80
N GLN A 106 -4.12 8.79 -8.94
CA GLN A 106 -3.99 9.77 -7.86
C GLN A 106 -5.34 10.34 -7.44
N ALA A 107 -6.19 10.70 -8.41
CA ALA A 107 -7.55 11.18 -8.16
C ALA A 107 -8.42 10.10 -7.48
N PHE A 108 -8.33 8.84 -7.91
CA PHE A 108 -9.01 7.73 -7.24
C PHE A 108 -8.60 7.63 -5.76
N GLY A 109 -7.30 7.74 -5.47
CA GLY A 109 -6.80 7.77 -4.09
C GLY A 109 -7.36 8.92 -3.27
N GLN A 110 -7.45 10.13 -3.84
CA GLN A 110 -8.07 11.28 -3.17
C GLN A 110 -9.56 11.06 -2.93
N GLN A 111 -10.30 10.54 -3.92
CA GLN A 111 -11.73 10.23 -3.76
C GLN A 111 -11.99 9.20 -2.67
N ALA A 112 -11.11 8.20 -2.50
CA ALA A 112 -11.21 7.20 -1.43
C ALA A 112 -11.10 7.79 -0.02
N LYS A 113 -10.70 9.06 0.11
CA LYS A 113 -10.71 9.81 1.38
C LYS A 113 -12.06 10.43 1.70
N GLU A 114 -12.91 10.63 0.70
CA GLU A 114 -14.07 11.53 0.77
C GLU A 114 -15.40 10.80 0.54
N ILE A 115 -15.41 9.75 -0.28
CA ILE A 115 -16.63 9.05 -0.68
C ILE A 115 -16.46 7.53 -0.64
N VAL A 116 -17.58 6.82 -0.60
CA VAL A 116 -17.62 5.36 -0.78
C VAL A 116 -17.38 5.04 -2.26
N LEU A 117 -16.34 4.25 -2.54
CA LEU A 117 -16.00 3.76 -3.88
C LEU A 117 -16.34 2.28 -4.01
N THR A 118 -16.39 1.78 -5.25
CA THR A 118 -16.70 0.39 -5.58
C THR A 118 -15.51 -0.36 -6.16
N GLN A 119 -15.54 -1.69 -6.05
CA GLN A 119 -14.55 -2.57 -6.67
C GLN A 119 -14.48 -2.37 -8.19
N GLU A 120 -15.62 -2.18 -8.85
CA GLU A 120 -15.68 -1.92 -10.29
C GLU A 120 -14.93 -0.63 -10.68
N GLN A 121 -15.08 0.44 -9.88
CA GLN A 121 -14.34 1.68 -10.10
C GLN A 121 -12.83 1.45 -9.95
N ALA A 122 -12.39 0.69 -8.94
CA ALA A 122 -10.99 0.37 -8.73
C ALA A 122 -10.40 -0.44 -9.90
N VAL A 123 -11.09 -1.51 -10.31
CA VAL A 123 -10.68 -2.35 -11.44
C VAL A 123 -10.58 -1.52 -12.72
N ARG A 124 -11.60 -0.70 -13.02
CA ARG A 124 -11.59 0.15 -14.22
C ARG A 124 -10.38 1.09 -14.24
N VAL A 125 -10.08 1.76 -13.12
CA VAL A 125 -8.94 2.68 -13.03
C VAL A 125 -7.61 1.94 -13.20
N ALA A 126 -7.46 0.78 -12.58
CA ALA A 126 -6.26 -0.06 -12.71
C ALA A 126 -6.06 -0.54 -14.15
N THR A 127 -7.11 -1.08 -14.80
CA THR A 127 -7.07 -1.56 -16.18
C THR A 127 -6.69 -0.46 -17.15
N VAL A 128 -7.32 0.72 -17.07
CA VAL A 128 -7.00 1.85 -17.96
C VAL A 128 -5.56 2.34 -17.77
N SER A 129 -5.02 2.22 -16.55
CA SER A 129 -3.64 2.60 -16.24
C SER A 129 -2.62 1.47 -16.46
N GLY A 130 -3.08 0.27 -16.86
CA GLY A 130 -2.26 -0.93 -17.00
C GLY A 130 -1.65 -1.48 -15.70
N ILE A 131 -2.14 -1.04 -14.53
CA ILE A 131 -1.55 -1.33 -13.23
C ILE A 131 -2.01 -2.72 -12.73
N PHE A 132 -1.11 -3.46 -12.10
CA PHE A 132 -1.47 -4.70 -11.43
C PHE A 132 -2.34 -4.40 -10.21
N LEU A 133 -3.56 -4.93 -10.19
CA LEU A 133 -4.49 -4.86 -9.07
C LEU A 133 -5.18 -6.21 -8.92
N PHE A 134 -5.14 -6.80 -7.73
CA PHE A 134 -5.73 -8.11 -7.48
C PHE A 134 -6.21 -8.26 -6.04
N GLY A 135 -7.38 -8.89 -5.87
CA GLY A 135 -7.88 -9.30 -4.55
C GLY A 135 -7.46 -10.74 -4.23
N LEU A 136 -6.77 -10.93 -3.12
CA LEU A 136 -6.15 -12.21 -2.77
C LEU A 136 -7.11 -13.14 -2.02
N THR A 137 -7.90 -12.62 -1.09
CA THR A 137 -8.79 -13.39 -0.21
C THR A 137 -10.20 -12.78 -0.18
N GLY A 138 -11.13 -13.43 0.52
CA GLY A 138 -12.49 -12.94 0.76
C GLY A 138 -13.29 -12.52 -0.50
N THR A 139 -14.13 -11.51 -0.30
CA THR A 139 -14.94 -10.75 -1.25
C THR A 139 -14.14 -9.77 -2.11
N LYS A 140 -12.81 -9.68 -1.92
CA LYS A 140 -11.89 -8.85 -2.72
C LYS A 140 -12.04 -7.35 -2.50
N GLN A 141 -12.64 -6.93 -1.39
CA GLN A 141 -12.93 -5.52 -1.12
C GLN A 141 -11.67 -4.65 -0.95
N GLY A 142 -10.58 -5.19 -0.40
CA GLY A 142 -9.33 -4.46 -0.15
C GLY A 142 -8.64 -3.92 -1.41
N ILE A 143 -9.05 -4.32 -2.62
CA ILE A 143 -8.51 -3.74 -3.85
C ILE A 143 -8.72 -2.22 -3.94
N ILE A 144 -9.78 -1.70 -3.32
CA ILE A 144 -10.09 -0.28 -3.29
C ILE A 144 -9.00 0.47 -2.53
N GLY A 145 -8.73 0.06 -1.29
CA GLY A 145 -7.71 0.75 -0.49
C GLY A 145 -6.30 0.47 -0.94
N ALA A 146 -6.01 -0.70 -1.51
CA ALA A 146 -4.71 -1.00 -2.12
C ALA A 146 -4.41 -0.07 -3.30
N LEU A 147 -5.38 0.15 -4.20
CA LEU A 147 -5.22 1.12 -5.29
C LEU A 147 -5.14 2.56 -4.76
N ALA A 148 -5.96 2.90 -3.77
CA ALA A 148 -5.95 4.22 -3.16
C ALA A 148 -4.59 4.53 -2.51
N ALA A 149 -3.97 3.56 -1.84
CA ALA A 149 -2.65 3.72 -1.21
C ALA A 149 -1.58 4.11 -2.23
N VAL A 150 -1.56 3.45 -3.40
CA VAL A 150 -0.65 3.77 -4.51
C VAL A 150 -0.88 5.18 -5.04
N GLY A 151 -2.15 5.56 -5.29
CA GLY A 151 -2.51 6.88 -5.77
C GLY A 151 -2.14 8.00 -4.79
N LEU A 152 -2.48 7.83 -3.51
CA LEU A 152 -2.18 8.79 -2.44
C LEU A 152 -0.67 8.94 -2.22
N ARG A 153 0.07 7.82 -2.26
CA ARG A 153 1.53 7.86 -2.14
C ARG A 153 2.19 8.61 -3.30
N LYS A 154 1.74 8.40 -4.54
CA LYS A 154 2.27 9.12 -5.71
C LYS A 154 1.99 10.62 -5.64
N ASN A 155 0.80 11.01 -5.17
CA ASN A 155 0.43 12.42 -5.01
C ASN A 155 1.34 13.17 -4.02
N GLY A 156 1.99 12.47 -3.09
CA GLY A 156 3.03 13.01 -2.21
C GLY A 156 2.54 13.93 -1.08
N ASN A 157 1.23 14.19 -1.00
CA ASN A 157 0.61 15.12 -0.05
C ASN A 157 -0.31 14.44 0.98
N ASP A 158 -0.30 13.12 1.07
CA ASP A 158 -1.12 12.36 2.01
C ASP A 158 -0.33 11.24 2.71
N GLY A 159 -0.81 10.87 3.89
CA GLY A 159 -0.32 9.73 4.65
C GLY A 159 0.73 10.09 5.69
N ARG A 160 1.07 9.10 6.51
CA ARG A 160 2.13 9.19 7.52
C ARG A 160 3.14 8.09 7.29
N PHE A 161 4.42 8.42 7.38
CA PHE A 161 5.46 7.39 7.39
C PHE A 161 5.31 6.53 8.64
N ILE A 162 5.11 5.24 8.44
CA ILE A 162 5.10 4.22 9.50
C ILE A 162 6.41 3.43 9.54
N TRP A 163 7.28 3.67 8.56
CA TRP A 163 8.66 3.20 8.52
C TRP A 163 9.47 4.00 7.48
N VAL A 164 10.71 4.34 7.83
CA VAL A 164 11.77 4.85 6.93
C VAL A 164 13.12 4.32 7.45
N PRO A 165 14.18 4.28 6.62
CA PRO A 165 15.52 3.95 7.09
C PRO A 165 15.92 4.81 8.29
N GLY A 166 16.42 4.18 9.35
CA GLY A 166 16.88 4.86 10.57
C GLY A 166 15.76 5.44 11.46
N LEU A 167 14.47 5.18 11.18
CA LEU A 167 13.36 5.75 11.96
C LEU A 167 13.49 5.53 13.47
N TYR A 168 13.95 4.34 13.88
CA TYR A 168 14.09 3.99 15.30
C TYR A 168 15.32 4.59 15.97
N ASP A 169 16.26 5.14 15.19
CA ASP A 169 17.44 5.86 15.68
C ASP A 169 17.20 7.37 15.78
N LEU A 170 16.06 7.85 15.29
CA LEU A 170 15.66 9.25 15.35
C LEU A 170 14.94 9.57 16.66
N SER A 171 15.32 10.68 17.28
CA SER A 171 14.61 11.26 18.44
C SER A 171 14.35 12.75 18.22
N GLY A 172 13.19 13.25 18.61
CA GLY A 172 12.79 14.66 18.44
C GLY A 172 12.12 14.99 17.10
N VAL A 173 12.00 16.27 16.79
CA VAL A 173 11.40 16.78 15.53
C VAL A 173 12.51 16.97 14.49
N HIS A 174 12.37 16.32 13.34
CA HIS A 174 13.32 16.42 12.23
C HIS A 174 12.64 16.96 10.98
N THR A 175 13.37 17.74 10.18
CA THR A 175 12.88 18.19 8.87
C THR A 175 13.06 17.10 7.81
N LYS A 176 12.32 17.22 6.71
CA LYS A 176 12.33 16.26 5.59
C LYS A 176 13.75 16.06 5.04
N GLU A 177 14.50 17.15 4.86
CA GLU A 177 15.85 17.11 4.25
C GLU A 177 16.82 16.23 5.05
N ARG A 178 16.60 16.11 6.36
CA ARG A 178 17.43 15.33 7.27
C ARG A 178 17.05 13.84 7.32
N THR A 179 15.81 13.49 6.98
CA THR A 179 15.26 12.12 7.14
C THR A 179 15.00 11.40 5.82
N LEU A 180 14.79 12.14 4.73
CA LEU A 180 14.49 11.62 3.40
C LEU A 180 15.23 12.42 2.31
N PRO A 181 16.57 12.29 2.22
CA PRO A 181 17.38 13.17 1.37
C PRO A 181 17.08 13.07 -0.14
N ASN A 182 16.33 12.06 -0.60
CA ASN A 182 16.03 11.83 -2.03
C ASN A 182 14.56 11.44 -2.34
N SER A 183 13.61 11.74 -1.44
CA SER A 183 12.18 11.41 -1.64
C SER A 183 11.45 12.42 -2.52
#